data_AF-A0A2N2TAJ3-F1
#
_entry.id   AF-A0A2N2TAJ3-F1
#
_cell.length_a   1.000
_cell.length_b   1.000
_cell.length_c   1.000
_cell.angle_alpha   90.00
_cell.angle_beta   90.00
_cell.angle_gamma   90.00
#
_symmetry.space_group_name_H-M   'P 1'
#
loop_
_entity.id
_entity.type
_entity.pdbx_description
1 polymer ?
#
loop_
_entity_poly.entity_id
_entity_poly.type
_entity_poly.pdbx_seq_one_letter_code
_entity_poly.pdbx_strand_id
1 'polypeptide(L)'
;RELERLEQLKNTIEAAMDEIPTLQQFKGQLLLDLTSEGLRIQIVDREGRPMFDSGSAQLQPYTRELLAELSVILNKTPNRLSISGHTDARPFSGGAAGYSNWELSNDRANTARRELVSAGLQDEKVMRVVGLASTVLLDKESPTNPMNRRISIVVMNRDAEQAIERDGEEKPSAEDAPGPLTASATADPGADSDAPDSGGSERELPPDSADATGREGQGASAESNRVLQPSATVDGPGPPASRQSPQDALTAPNPAARDAES
;
A
#
# COMPACT_ATOMS: atom_id res chain seq x y z
N ARG A 1 -5.83 -23.25 -24.97
CA ARG A 1 -6.55 -23.56 -23.72
C ARG A 1 -6.21 -22.60 -22.58
N GLU A 2 -4.94 -22.44 -22.18
CA GLU A 2 -4.64 -21.46 -21.11
C GLU A 2 -4.73 -20.01 -21.61
N LEU A 3 -4.07 -19.68 -22.73
CA LEU A 3 -4.15 -18.35 -23.34
C LEU A 3 -5.62 -17.90 -23.56
N GLU A 4 -6.46 -18.77 -24.12
CA GLU A 4 -7.91 -18.57 -24.26
C GLU A 4 -8.62 -18.15 -22.95
N ARG A 5 -8.21 -18.69 -21.78
CA ARG A 5 -8.78 -18.29 -20.48
C ARG A 5 -8.30 -16.91 -20.04
N LEU A 6 -7.04 -16.57 -20.33
CA LEU A 6 -6.48 -15.25 -20.02
C LEU A 6 -7.06 -14.17 -20.94
N GLU A 7 -7.32 -14.50 -22.21
CA GLU A 7 -8.10 -13.68 -23.14
C GLU A 7 -9.55 -13.52 -22.67
N GLN A 8 -10.23 -14.60 -22.27
CA GLN A 8 -11.58 -14.54 -21.69
C GLN A 8 -11.61 -13.70 -20.41
N LEU A 9 -10.60 -13.81 -19.53
CA LEU A 9 -10.49 -13.00 -18.32
C LEU A 9 -10.24 -11.52 -18.66
N LYS A 10 -9.36 -11.22 -19.62
CA LYS A 10 -9.14 -9.85 -20.12
C LYS A 10 -10.45 -9.24 -20.62
N ASN A 11 -11.14 -9.95 -21.51
CA ASN A 11 -12.42 -9.51 -22.08
C ASN A 11 -13.51 -9.37 -20.98
N THR A 12 -13.47 -10.20 -19.93
CA THR A 12 -14.37 -10.08 -18.76
C THR A 12 -14.09 -8.82 -17.95
N ILE A 13 -12.81 -8.45 -17.77
CA ILE A 13 -12.45 -7.19 -17.08
C ILE A 13 -12.82 -5.99 -17.95
N GLU A 14 -12.59 -6.03 -19.26
CA GLU A 14 -12.98 -4.96 -20.19
C GLU A 14 -14.51 -4.75 -20.22
N ALA A 15 -15.30 -5.84 -20.30
CA ALA A 15 -16.75 -5.77 -20.19
C ALA A 15 -17.19 -5.22 -18.81
N ALA A 16 -16.53 -5.64 -17.72
CA ALA A 16 -16.82 -5.08 -16.39
C ALA A 16 -16.44 -3.59 -16.28
N MET A 17 -15.40 -3.13 -16.98
CA MET A 17 -15.07 -1.71 -17.12
C MET A 17 -16.13 -0.94 -17.93
N ASP A 18 -16.84 -1.58 -18.85
CA ASP A 18 -17.97 -0.99 -19.58
C ASP A 18 -19.28 -1.00 -18.77
N GLU A 19 -19.54 -2.05 -17.99
CA GLU A 19 -20.83 -2.26 -17.29
C GLU A 19 -20.88 -1.70 -15.86
N ILE A 20 -19.80 -1.83 -15.08
CA ILE A 20 -19.79 -1.48 -13.65
C ILE A 20 -19.37 0.00 -13.48
N PRO A 21 -20.23 0.89 -12.93
CA PRO A 21 -19.89 2.32 -12.76
C PRO A 21 -18.61 2.54 -11.93
N THR A 22 -18.41 1.70 -10.92
CA THR A 22 -17.19 1.66 -10.09
C THR A 22 -15.92 1.47 -10.91
N LEU A 23 -15.97 0.70 -12.01
CA LEU A 23 -14.84 0.42 -12.90
C LEU A 23 -14.76 1.37 -14.11
N GLN A 24 -15.89 1.85 -14.63
CA GLN A 24 -15.93 2.85 -15.73
C GLN A 24 -15.04 4.06 -15.45
N GLN A 25 -15.08 4.57 -14.21
CA GLN A 25 -14.26 5.68 -13.76
C GLN A 25 -12.74 5.40 -13.76
N PHE A 26 -12.30 4.14 -13.90
CA PHE A 26 -10.89 3.73 -14.00
C PHE A 26 -10.43 3.39 -15.42
N LYS A 27 -11.25 3.55 -16.47
CA LYS A 27 -10.84 3.27 -17.87
C LYS A 27 -9.55 3.94 -18.32
N GLY A 28 -9.23 5.13 -17.78
CA GLY A 28 -7.97 5.83 -18.06
C GLY A 28 -6.77 5.39 -17.20
N GLN A 29 -7.00 4.58 -16.17
CA GLN A 29 -6.03 4.21 -15.12
C GLN A 29 -5.78 2.70 -15.04
N LEU A 30 -6.65 1.88 -15.63
CA LEU A 30 -6.50 0.43 -15.70
C LEU A 30 -6.05 0.01 -17.10
N LEU A 31 -4.83 -0.50 -17.21
CA LEU A 31 -4.24 -1.00 -18.45
C LEU A 31 -4.20 -2.53 -18.40
N LEU A 32 -4.54 -3.19 -19.50
CA LEU A 32 -4.65 -4.65 -19.60
C LEU A 32 -3.82 -5.15 -20.77
N ASP A 33 -2.80 -5.98 -20.49
CA ASP A 33 -1.88 -6.47 -21.51
C ASP A 33 -1.52 -7.94 -21.32
N LEU A 34 -1.54 -8.72 -22.41
CA LEU A 34 -1.13 -10.13 -22.40
C LEU A 34 0.39 -10.22 -22.59
N THR A 35 1.04 -10.99 -21.72
CA THR A 35 2.50 -11.12 -21.63
C THR A 35 2.93 -12.58 -21.69
N SER A 36 4.24 -12.82 -21.80
CA SER A 36 4.83 -14.15 -21.65
C SER A 36 4.60 -14.79 -20.26
N GLU A 37 4.28 -13.99 -19.24
CA GLU A 37 3.99 -14.47 -17.87
C GLU A 37 2.49 -14.70 -17.64
N GLY A 38 1.61 -14.18 -18.48
CA GLY A 38 0.15 -14.25 -18.32
C GLY A 38 -0.54 -12.91 -18.59
N LEU A 39 -1.76 -12.72 -18.05
CA LEU A 39 -2.49 -11.45 -18.17
C LEU A 39 -1.98 -10.45 -17.11
N ARG A 40 -1.38 -9.36 -17.56
CA ARG A 40 -0.96 -8.25 -16.72
C ARG A 40 -2.06 -7.18 -16.66
N ILE A 41 -2.36 -6.77 -15.42
CA ILE A 41 -3.32 -5.73 -15.07
C ILE A 41 -2.52 -4.63 -14.36
N GLN A 42 -2.41 -3.43 -14.95
CA GLN A 42 -1.67 -2.31 -14.36
C GLN A 42 -2.64 -1.21 -13.95
N ILE A 43 -2.66 -0.89 -12.66
CA ILE A 43 -3.38 0.27 -12.12
C ILE A 43 -2.36 1.40 -11.98
N VAL A 44 -2.53 2.49 -12.74
CA VAL A 44 -1.60 3.63 -12.80
C VAL A 44 -2.19 4.89 -12.16
N ASP A 45 -1.35 5.66 -11.46
CA ASP A 45 -1.72 7.00 -11.00
C ASP A 45 -1.99 7.94 -12.20
N ARG A 46 -2.94 8.87 -12.03
CA ARG A 46 -3.05 10.08 -12.87
C ARG A 46 -2.86 11.35 -12.06
N GLU A 47 -2.53 12.43 -12.77
CA GLU A 47 -2.58 13.77 -12.21
C GLU A 47 -4.01 14.10 -11.75
N GLY A 48 -4.14 14.71 -10.57
CA GLY A 48 -5.43 14.92 -9.89
C GLY A 48 -6.08 13.66 -9.30
N ARG A 49 -5.55 12.44 -9.56
CA ARG A 49 -6.13 11.17 -9.08
C ARG A 49 -5.05 10.12 -8.75
N PRO A 50 -4.30 10.28 -7.64
CA PRO A 50 -3.32 9.30 -7.20
C PRO A 50 -4.01 8.13 -6.47
N MET A 51 -3.60 6.89 -6.73
CA MET A 51 -4.15 5.71 -6.03
C MET A 51 -3.86 5.70 -4.53
N PHE A 52 -2.75 6.32 -4.14
CA PHE A 52 -2.22 6.35 -2.79
C PHE A 52 -2.09 7.77 -2.27
N ASP A 53 -2.06 7.95 -0.96
CA ASP A 53 -1.61 9.20 -0.35
C ASP A 53 -0.15 9.52 -0.74
N SER A 54 0.17 10.82 -0.80
CA SER A 54 1.51 11.30 -1.18
C SER A 54 2.57 10.81 -0.19
N GLY A 55 3.66 10.20 -0.70
CA GLY A 55 4.72 9.62 0.13
C GLY A 55 4.28 8.43 1.00
N SER A 56 3.09 7.86 0.77
CA SER A 56 2.48 6.87 1.66
C SER A 56 2.06 5.59 0.92
N ALA A 57 1.88 4.50 1.67
CA ALA A 57 1.33 3.23 1.20
C ALA A 57 -0.17 3.05 1.53
N GLN A 58 -0.83 4.09 2.05
CA GLN A 58 -2.29 4.14 2.24
C GLN A 58 -3.01 4.36 0.91
N LEU A 59 -4.05 3.56 0.64
CA LEU A 59 -4.86 3.62 -0.57
C LEU A 59 -6.05 4.58 -0.43
N GLN A 60 -6.36 5.31 -1.50
CA GLN A 60 -7.58 6.11 -1.60
C GLN A 60 -8.84 5.20 -1.56
N PRO A 61 -9.98 5.67 -1.02
CA PRO A 61 -11.22 4.90 -0.96
C PRO A 61 -11.62 4.29 -2.31
N TYR A 62 -11.60 5.10 -3.38
CA TYR A 62 -11.93 4.64 -4.72
C TYR A 62 -11.01 3.54 -5.26
N THR A 63 -9.74 3.49 -4.84
CA THR A 63 -8.84 2.40 -5.27
C THR A 63 -9.12 1.10 -4.50
N ARG A 64 -9.63 1.19 -3.26
CA ARG A 64 -10.13 0.00 -2.53
C ARG A 64 -11.38 -0.56 -3.19
N GLU A 65 -12.30 0.31 -3.61
CA GLU A 65 -13.48 -0.07 -4.42
C GLU A 65 -13.05 -0.79 -5.71
N LEU A 66 -12.10 -0.25 -6.47
CA LEU A 66 -11.51 -0.91 -7.65
C LEU A 66 -10.92 -2.29 -7.34
N LEU A 67 -10.14 -2.41 -6.26
CA LEU A 67 -9.55 -3.71 -5.88
C LEU A 67 -10.62 -4.72 -5.44
N ALA A 68 -11.73 -4.27 -4.86
CA ALA A 68 -12.85 -5.14 -4.49
C ALA A 68 -13.63 -5.67 -5.72
N GLU A 69 -13.89 -4.83 -6.72
CA GLU A 69 -14.48 -5.30 -7.98
C GLU A 69 -13.53 -6.29 -8.70
N LEU A 70 -12.22 -6.02 -8.66
CA LEU A 70 -11.20 -6.90 -9.22
C LEU A 70 -11.05 -8.23 -8.47
N SER A 71 -11.18 -8.29 -7.13
CA SER A 71 -11.07 -9.55 -6.38
C SER A 71 -12.13 -10.57 -6.82
N VAL A 72 -13.37 -10.10 -7.03
CA VAL A 72 -14.52 -10.90 -7.49
C VAL A 72 -14.29 -11.45 -8.89
N ILE A 73 -13.65 -10.68 -9.78
CA ILE A 73 -13.33 -11.14 -11.14
C ILE A 73 -12.12 -12.10 -11.11
N LEU A 74 -11.07 -11.78 -10.35
CA LEU A 74 -9.86 -12.59 -10.22
C LEU A 74 -10.12 -13.96 -9.59
N ASN A 75 -11.08 -14.10 -8.68
CA ASN A 75 -11.49 -15.39 -8.11
C ASN A 75 -12.15 -16.35 -9.13
N LYS A 76 -12.56 -15.88 -10.32
CA LYS A 76 -13.21 -16.74 -11.35
C LYS A 76 -12.25 -17.67 -12.08
N THR A 77 -10.94 -17.53 -11.90
CA THR A 77 -9.90 -18.40 -12.51
C THR A 77 -9.11 -19.15 -11.43
N PRO A 78 -8.49 -20.31 -11.76
CA PRO A 78 -7.59 -21.01 -10.83
C PRO A 78 -6.19 -20.36 -10.77
N ASN A 79 -5.85 -19.49 -11.71
CA ASN A 79 -4.51 -18.92 -11.89
C ASN A 79 -4.06 -18.08 -10.68
N ARG A 80 -2.83 -18.32 -10.21
CA ARG A 80 -2.17 -17.57 -9.12
C ARG A 80 -1.62 -16.22 -9.62
N LEU A 81 -1.29 -15.33 -8.69
CA LEU A 81 -1.01 -13.92 -8.92
C LEU A 81 0.39 -13.50 -8.43
N SER A 82 1.11 -12.71 -9.24
CA SER A 82 2.26 -11.92 -8.77
C SER A 82 1.86 -10.45 -8.69
N ILE A 83 2.10 -9.78 -7.56
CA ILE A 83 1.74 -8.38 -7.32
C ILE A 83 3.01 -7.54 -7.19
N SER A 84 3.22 -6.58 -8.09
CA SER A 84 4.42 -5.73 -8.13
C SER A 84 4.06 -4.26 -7.95
N GLY A 85 4.79 -3.57 -7.09
CA GLY A 85 4.67 -2.12 -6.88
C GLY A 85 5.81 -1.35 -7.53
N HIS A 86 5.48 -0.19 -8.09
CA HIS A 86 6.42 0.72 -8.75
C HIS A 86 6.24 2.15 -8.25
N THR A 87 7.33 2.92 -8.24
CA THR A 87 7.33 4.38 -8.02
C THR A 87 7.77 5.10 -9.29
N ASP A 88 7.55 6.41 -9.32
CA ASP A 88 8.27 7.29 -10.24
C ASP A 88 9.69 7.56 -9.71
N ALA A 89 10.51 8.26 -10.50
CA ALA A 89 11.90 8.57 -10.19
C ALA A 89 12.10 9.80 -9.27
N ARG A 90 11.04 10.35 -8.64
CA ARG A 90 11.22 11.40 -7.62
C ARG A 90 11.92 10.80 -6.39
N PRO A 91 12.94 11.47 -5.82
CA PRO A 91 13.51 11.07 -4.53
C PRO A 91 12.45 11.07 -3.42
N PHE A 92 12.46 10.05 -2.57
CA PHE A 92 11.57 9.98 -1.41
C PHE A 92 11.98 11.04 -0.37
N SER A 93 11.05 11.93 0.00
CA SER A 93 11.35 13.10 0.85
C SER A 93 11.73 12.76 2.30
N GLY A 94 11.39 11.56 2.79
CA GLY A 94 11.79 11.06 4.11
C GLY A 94 13.15 10.33 4.14
N GLY A 95 13.93 10.36 3.05
CA GLY A 95 15.10 9.50 2.82
C GLY A 95 16.30 9.62 3.79
N ALA A 96 16.20 10.41 4.87
CA ALA A 96 17.22 10.49 5.92
C ALA A 96 17.20 9.30 6.89
N ALA A 97 16.10 8.52 6.93
CA ALA A 97 15.88 7.43 7.89
C ALA A 97 15.94 6.02 7.27
N GLY A 98 16.58 5.85 6.11
CA GLY A 98 16.72 4.56 5.42
C GLY A 98 15.50 4.11 4.60
N TYR A 99 14.31 4.65 4.85
CA TYR A 99 13.12 4.38 4.03
C TYR A 99 13.20 5.10 2.68
N SER A 100 12.99 4.37 1.59
CA SER A 100 13.18 4.83 0.21
C SER A 100 12.03 4.42 -0.72
N ASN A 101 12.21 4.64 -2.03
CA ASN A 101 11.29 4.15 -3.05
C ASN A 101 11.20 2.61 -3.13
N TRP A 102 12.21 1.87 -2.63
CA TRP A 102 12.14 0.40 -2.52
C TRP A 102 11.07 -0.03 -1.52
N GLU A 103 11.19 0.44 -0.29
CA GLU A 103 10.25 0.15 0.81
C GLU A 103 8.85 0.65 0.44
N LEU A 104 8.73 1.88 -0.06
CA LEU A 104 7.46 2.43 -0.53
C LEU A 104 6.80 1.58 -1.61
N SER A 105 7.58 1.05 -2.56
CA SER A 105 7.03 0.21 -3.63
C SER A 105 6.56 -1.16 -3.11
N ASN A 106 7.30 -1.77 -2.18
CA ASN A 106 6.94 -3.04 -1.57
C ASN A 106 5.73 -2.91 -0.62
N ASP A 107 5.67 -1.84 0.18
CA ASP A 107 4.55 -1.56 1.08
C ASP A 107 3.27 -1.31 0.30
N ARG A 108 3.34 -0.55 -0.80
CA ARG A 108 2.21 -0.30 -1.71
C ARG A 108 1.68 -1.59 -2.34
N ALA A 109 2.57 -2.48 -2.79
CA ALA A 109 2.21 -3.80 -3.30
C ALA A 109 1.54 -4.67 -2.21
N ASN A 110 2.05 -4.62 -0.98
CA ASN A 110 1.46 -5.32 0.17
C ASN A 110 0.13 -4.71 0.65
N THR A 111 -0.09 -3.40 0.53
CA THR A 111 -1.42 -2.82 0.78
C THR A 111 -2.41 -3.29 -0.27
N ALA A 112 -2.06 -3.24 -1.56
CA ALA A 112 -2.93 -3.76 -2.63
C ALA A 112 -3.28 -5.25 -2.41
N ARG A 113 -2.30 -6.07 -1.99
CA ARG A 113 -2.52 -7.47 -1.56
C ARG A 113 -3.55 -7.58 -0.43
N ARG A 114 -3.38 -6.80 0.65
CA ARG A 114 -4.28 -6.83 1.82
C ARG A 114 -5.70 -6.40 1.49
N GLU A 115 -5.89 -5.39 0.65
CA GLU A 115 -7.23 -4.94 0.23
C GLU A 115 -7.91 -5.99 -0.66
N LEU A 116 -7.19 -6.59 -1.62
CA LEU A 116 -7.72 -7.68 -2.45
C LEU A 116 -8.24 -8.85 -1.60
N VAL A 117 -7.46 -9.29 -0.60
CA VAL A 117 -7.83 -10.39 0.30
C VAL A 117 -8.95 -9.98 1.26
N SER A 118 -8.93 -8.74 1.79
CA SER A 118 -10.03 -8.18 2.60
C SER A 118 -11.34 -8.10 1.82
N ALA A 119 -11.28 -7.89 0.51
CA ALA A 119 -12.40 -7.96 -0.42
C ALA A 119 -12.69 -9.38 -0.95
N GLY A 120 -12.14 -10.43 -0.32
CA GLY A 120 -12.48 -11.82 -0.59
C GLY A 120 -11.63 -12.54 -1.64
N LEU A 121 -10.52 -11.98 -2.13
CA LEU A 121 -9.53 -12.76 -2.88
C LEU A 121 -8.99 -13.88 -1.98
N GLN A 122 -8.92 -15.11 -2.49
CA GLN A 122 -8.25 -16.22 -1.80
C GLN A 122 -6.75 -15.90 -1.59
N ASP A 123 -6.27 -15.99 -0.34
CA ASP A 123 -4.91 -15.54 0.04
C ASP A 123 -3.84 -16.40 -0.67
N GLU A 124 -4.09 -17.70 -0.79
CA GLU A 124 -3.23 -18.71 -1.42
C GLU A 124 -2.99 -18.45 -2.92
N LYS A 125 -3.86 -17.66 -3.54
CA LYS A 125 -3.67 -17.21 -4.93
C LYS A 125 -2.52 -16.23 -5.07
N VAL A 126 -2.12 -15.51 -4.02
CA VAL A 126 -0.96 -14.63 -4.11
C VAL A 126 0.31 -15.46 -4.00
N MET A 127 1.05 -15.56 -5.10
CA MET A 127 2.31 -16.28 -5.20
C MET A 127 3.51 -15.45 -4.74
N ARG A 128 3.53 -14.17 -5.12
CA ARG A 128 4.69 -13.29 -4.94
C ARG A 128 4.27 -11.84 -4.81
N VAL A 129 4.97 -11.10 -3.96
CA VAL A 129 4.89 -9.63 -3.87
C VAL A 129 6.27 -9.05 -4.13
N VAL A 130 6.36 -7.98 -4.92
CA VAL A 130 7.64 -7.37 -5.32
C VAL A 130 7.59 -5.84 -5.21
N GLY A 131 8.59 -5.24 -4.56
CA GLY A 131 8.90 -3.81 -4.70
C GLY A 131 9.96 -3.60 -5.78
N LEU A 132 9.67 -2.78 -6.80
CA LEU A 132 10.59 -2.49 -7.92
C LEU A 132 11.08 -1.03 -7.95
N ALA A 133 10.69 -0.21 -6.97
CA ALA A 133 11.01 1.22 -6.92
C ALA A 133 10.79 1.91 -8.29
N SER A 134 11.75 2.72 -8.72
CA SER A 134 11.78 3.38 -10.03
C SER A 134 12.61 2.63 -11.08
N THR A 135 12.93 1.35 -10.87
CA THR A 135 13.80 0.58 -11.80
C THR A 135 13.09 0.18 -13.10
N VAL A 136 11.78 -0.07 -13.04
CA VAL A 136 10.95 -0.45 -14.19
C VAL A 136 9.88 0.61 -14.42
N LEU A 137 10.30 1.71 -15.04
CA LEU A 137 9.42 2.80 -15.49
C LEU A 137 8.54 2.36 -16.67
N LEU A 138 7.30 2.83 -16.69
CA LEU A 138 6.34 2.67 -17.79
C LEU A 138 6.60 3.74 -18.87
N ASP A 139 6.73 5.00 -18.43
CA ASP A 139 7.23 6.12 -19.21
C ASP A 139 8.71 6.36 -18.84
N LYS A 140 9.60 6.05 -19.79
CA LYS A 140 11.05 6.21 -19.67
C LYS A 140 11.54 7.59 -20.12
N GLU A 141 10.74 8.32 -20.90
CA GLU A 141 11.09 9.64 -21.42
C GLU A 141 10.82 10.72 -20.38
N SER A 142 9.77 10.54 -19.57
CA SER A 142 9.49 11.31 -18.36
C SER A 142 9.53 10.42 -17.11
N PRO A 143 10.72 10.15 -16.51
CA PRO A 143 10.85 9.31 -15.32
C PRO A 143 10.00 9.74 -14.11
N THR A 144 9.62 11.02 -14.03
CA THR A 144 8.75 11.59 -12.99
C THR A 144 7.27 11.68 -13.40
N ASN A 145 6.85 11.06 -14.52
CA ASN A 145 5.44 10.96 -14.89
C ASN A 145 4.65 10.20 -13.79
N PRO A 146 3.50 10.71 -13.30
CA PRO A 146 2.60 10.00 -12.39
C PRO A 146 2.36 8.54 -12.77
N MET A 147 2.20 8.22 -14.06
CA MET A 147 1.91 6.86 -14.56
C MET A 147 3.01 5.82 -14.23
N ASN A 148 4.22 6.26 -13.84
CA ASN A 148 5.25 5.36 -13.33
C ASN A 148 4.92 4.79 -11.95
N ARG A 149 4.18 5.54 -11.12
CA ARG A 149 3.60 5.05 -9.86
C ARG A 149 2.41 4.16 -10.21
N ARG A 150 2.60 2.85 -10.09
CA ARG A 150 1.60 1.85 -10.49
C ARG A 150 1.69 0.57 -9.67
N ILE A 151 0.57 -0.14 -9.59
CA ILE A 151 0.49 -1.52 -9.13
C ILE A 151 0.27 -2.41 -10.35
N SER A 152 1.08 -3.44 -10.52
CA SER A 152 0.92 -4.47 -11.54
C SER A 152 0.50 -5.78 -10.89
N ILE A 153 -0.65 -6.32 -11.29
CA ILE A 153 -1.13 -7.64 -10.90
C ILE A 153 -1.00 -8.53 -12.15
N VAL A 154 -0.14 -9.55 -12.09
CA VAL A 154 0.00 -10.53 -13.17
C VAL A 154 -0.77 -11.79 -12.78
N VAL A 155 -1.83 -12.09 -13.55
CA VAL A 155 -2.55 -13.36 -13.49
C VAL A 155 -1.75 -14.39 -14.29
N MET A 156 -1.00 -15.22 -13.58
CA MET A 156 0.10 -15.99 -14.16
C MET A 156 -0.39 -17.19 -14.97
N ASN A 157 0.31 -17.49 -16.06
CA ASN A 157 0.23 -18.78 -16.73
C ASN A 157 1.01 -19.85 -15.95
N ARG A 158 0.83 -21.13 -16.32
CA ARG A 158 1.43 -22.24 -15.56
C ARG A 158 2.97 -22.32 -15.69
N ASP A 159 3.58 -21.62 -16.66
CA ASP A 159 5.03 -21.56 -16.81
C ASP A 159 5.68 -20.53 -15.88
N ALA A 160 5.09 -19.33 -15.75
CA ALA A 160 5.52 -18.31 -14.80
C ALA A 160 5.25 -18.73 -13.34
N GLU A 161 4.16 -19.47 -13.09
CA GLU A 161 3.90 -20.09 -11.80
C GLU A 161 5.00 -21.11 -11.43
N GLN A 162 5.35 -22.02 -12.36
CA GLN A 162 6.44 -23.00 -12.15
C GLN A 162 7.82 -22.37 -12.01
N ALA A 163 8.08 -21.21 -12.62
CA ALA A 163 9.35 -20.50 -12.42
C ALA A 163 9.51 -20.12 -10.94
N ILE A 164 8.48 -19.51 -10.35
CA ILE A 164 8.47 -19.12 -8.93
C ILE A 164 8.49 -20.35 -8.00
N GLU A 165 7.80 -21.45 -8.36
CA GLU A 165 7.90 -22.71 -7.61
C GLU A 165 9.36 -23.20 -7.55
N ARG A 166 10.08 -23.21 -8.69
CA ARG A 166 11.48 -23.67 -8.78
C ARG A 166 12.48 -22.71 -8.13
N ASP A 167 12.24 -21.40 -8.16
CA ASP A 167 13.07 -20.41 -7.46
C ASP A 167 13.06 -20.63 -5.93
N GLY A 168 12.02 -21.28 -5.38
CA GLY A 168 11.96 -21.70 -3.98
C GLY A 168 12.45 -23.12 -3.70
N GLU A 169 12.69 -23.94 -4.73
CA GLU A 169 13.17 -25.32 -4.62
C GLU A 169 14.70 -25.41 -4.70
N GLU A 170 15.41 -24.70 -3.81
CA GLU A 170 16.81 -25.03 -3.54
C GLU A 170 16.88 -26.47 -2.99
N LYS A 171 17.40 -27.39 -3.81
CA LYS A 171 17.61 -28.78 -3.41
C LYS A 171 18.58 -28.81 -2.22
N PRO A 172 18.32 -29.60 -1.17
CA PRO A 172 19.30 -29.80 -0.12
C PRO A 172 20.58 -30.38 -0.73
N SER A 173 21.68 -29.63 -0.64
CA SER A 173 23.00 -30.06 -1.10
C SER A 173 23.39 -31.36 -0.42
N ALA A 174 23.93 -32.31 -1.20
CA ALA A 174 24.26 -33.66 -0.74
C ALA A 174 25.57 -33.72 0.08
N GLU A 175 25.79 -32.74 0.95
CA GLU A 175 27.01 -32.56 1.77
C GLU A 175 26.76 -32.91 3.26
N ASP A 176 25.52 -32.80 3.76
CA ASP A 176 25.12 -33.26 5.12
C ASP A 176 24.92 -34.80 5.21
N ALA A 177 25.78 -35.55 4.52
CA ALA A 177 25.94 -36.98 4.77
C ALA A 177 27.00 -37.17 5.87
N PRO A 178 26.66 -37.69 7.06
CA PRO A 178 27.62 -37.83 8.16
C PRO A 178 28.69 -38.89 7.81
N GLY A 179 29.84 -38.42 7.33
CA GLY A 179 31.00 -39.24 6.99
C GLY A 179 31.53 -39.99 8.22
N PRO A 180 32.01 -41.24 8.05
CA PRO A 180 32.41 -42.08 9.18
C PRO A 180 33.68 -41.55 9.87
N LEU A 181 33.67 -41.57 11.21
CA LEU A 181 34.79 -41.23 12.07
C LEU A 181 36.00 -42.15 11.81
N THR A 182 36.99 -41.67 11.05
CA THR A 182 38.31 -42.31 10.93
C THR A 182 39.24 -41.84 12.04
N ALA A 183 39.35 -42.64 13.10
CA ALA A 183 40.31 -42.39 14.18
C ALA A 183 41.75 -42.66 13.71
N SER A 184 42.61 -41.64 13.81
CA SER A 184 44.07 -41.79 13.73
C SER A 184 44.68 -41.30 15.03
N ALA A 185 45.32 -42.20 15.78
CA ALA A 185 46.00 -41.91 17.03
C ALA A 185 47.49 -42.25 16.91
N THR A 186 48.34 -41.22 17.01
CA THR A 186 49.79 -41.23 17.33
C THR A 186 50.29 -39.79 17.26
N ALA A 187 51.29 -39.33 18.02
CA ALA A 187 51.80 -39.72 19.34
C ALA A 187 52.72 -38.57 19.81
N ASP A 188 52.58 -38.10 21.05
CA ASP A 188 53.50 -37.13 21.69
C ASP A 188 54.80 -37.85 22.12
N PRO A 189 55.98 -37.18 22.21
CA PRO A 189 56.31 -36.51 23.48
C PRO A 189 57.18 -35.23 23.42
N GLY A 190 56.70 -34.16 24.09
CA GLY A 190 57.53 -33.27 24.93
C GLY A 190 58.05 -31.96 24.32
N ALA A 191 58.49 -30.98 25.12
CA ALA A 191 58.49 -30.86 26.59
C ALA A 191 58.61 -29.36 27.01
N ASP A 192 58.59 -29.10 28.33
CA ASP A 192 58.96 -27.85 29.03
C ASP A 192 58.11 -26.58 28.68
N SER A 193 57.22 -26.07 29.53
CA SER A 193 57.40 -25.41 30.85
C SER A 193 58.07 -24.03 30.80
N ASP A 194 57.29 -22.95 30.92
CA ASP A 194 57.19 -22.19 32.18
C ASP A 194 56.19 -21.03 32.12
N ALA A 195 55.81 -20.51 33.29
CA ALA A 195 55.11 -19.23 33.46
C ALA A 195 55.53 -18.50 34.75
N PRO A 196 55.92 -17.22 34.64
CA PRO A 196 55.49 -16.15 35.54
C PRO A 196 54.72 -15.08 34.73
N ASP A 197 53.65 -14.44 35.20
CA ASP A 197 53.37 -13.76 36.48
C ASP A 197 53.89 -12.31 36.61
N SER A 198 53.00 -11.48 37.17
CA SER A 198 53.09 -10.13 37.73
C SER A 198 53.94 -9.01 37.08
N GLY A 199 53.26 -7.88 36.82
CA GLY A 199 53.86 -6.58 36.43
C GLY A 199 52.99 -5.81 35.42
N GLY A 200 52.42 -4.63 35.68
CA GLY A 200 52.45 -3.80 36.90
C GLY A 200 52.93 -2.37 36.62
N SER A 201 52.08 -1.50 36.06
CA SER A 201 52.28 -0.04 36.01
C SER A 201 50.96 0.69 35.75
N GLU A 202 50.72 1.76 36.50
CA GLU A 202 49.56 2.66 36.39
C GLU A 202 49.78 3.77 35.34
N ARG A 203 48.78 4.67 35.24
CA ARG A 203 48.71 6.01 34.59
C ARG A 203 47.89 6.11 33.30
N GLU A 204 47.09 7.16 33.11
CA GLU A 204 46.47 8.11 34.06
C GLU A 204 45.25 8.74 33.36
N LEU A 205 44.15 8.99 34.07
CA LEU A 205 42.99 9.71 33.52
C LEU A 205 43.11 11.20 33.85
N PRO A 206 43.03 12.12 32.86
CA PRO A 206 42.86 13.53 33.15
C PRO A 206 41.45 13.76 33.77
N PRO A 207 41.33 14.64 34.79
CA PRO A 207 40.11 14.73 35.60
C PRO A 207 39.00 15.57 34.97
N ASP A 208 37.77 15.29 35.38
CA ASP A 208 36.63 16.20 35.27
C ASP A 208 36.84 17.43 36.19
N SER A 209 36.17 18.55 35.94
CA SER A 209 36.33 19.78 36.72
C SER A 209 35.09 20.67 36.69
N ALA A 210 34.21 20.43 37.66
CA ALA A 210 33.10 21.32 37.98
C ALA A 210 33.54 22.43 38.96
N ASP A 211 33.19 23.67 38.64
CA ASP A 211 32.48 24.64 39.49
C ASP A 211 32.33 25.95 38.67
N ALA A 212 31.33 26.83 38.81
CA ALA A 212 30.00 26.88 39.43
C ALA A 212 29.57 28.36 39.31
N THR A 213 28.51 28.75 40.02
CA THR A 213 27.84 30.09 40.02
C THR A 213 27.03 30.40 38.75
N GLY A 214 25.73 30.69 38.81
CA GLY A 214 24.76 30.55 39.91
C GLY A 214 23.84 31.77 40.07
N ARG A 215 22.51 31.53 40.06
CA ARG A 215 21.50 32.46 40.59
C ARG A 215 20.17 31.78 40.88
N GLU A 216 19.37 32.41 41.74
CA GLU A 216 18.27 31.78 42.49
C GLU A 216 16.87 32.24 42.06
N GLY A 217 15.83 31.55 42.55
CA GLY A 217 14.40 31.84 42.37
C GLY A 217 13.63 30.54 42.13
N GLN A 218 13.15 29.80 43.14
CA GLN A 218 12.04 30.12 44.07
C GLN A 218 10.75 30.54 43.34
N GLY A 219 9.61 29.85 43.47
CA GLY A 219 9.33 28.60 44.21
C GLY A 219 7.82 28.27 44.27
N ALA A 220 7.47 27.19 44.98
CA ALA A 220 6.11 26.64 45.22
C ALA A 220 5.33 26.17 43.96
N SER A 221 4.69 24.99 43.88
CA SER A 221 4.02 24.09 44.85
C SER A 221 2.64 24.54 45.33
N ALA A 222 1.58 24.05 44.66
CA ALA A 222 0.30 23.66 45.26
C ALA A 222 -0.59 22.88 44.27
N GLU A 223 -1.40 21.95 44.77
CA GLU A 223 -2.44 21.25 44.00
C GLU A 223 -3.72 22.07 43.85
N SER A 224 -4.57 21.73 42.88
CA SER A 224 -6.02 21.57 43.12
C SER A 224 -6.73 20.86 41.98
N ASN A 225 -7.31 19.69 42.28
CA ASN A 225 -8.25 18.97 41.43
C ASN A 225 -9.66 19.61 41.57
N ARG A 226 -10.36 19.88 40.46
CA ARG A 226 -11.79 20.24 40.53
C ARG A 226 -12.61 19.83 39.31
N VAL A 227 -13.35 18.73 39.46
CA VAL A 227 -14.49 18.36 38.60
C VAL A 227 -15.71 19.22 38.97
N LEU A 228 -16.50 19.62 37.96
CA LEU A 228 -17.93 19.97 38.08
C LEU A 228 -18.59 19.82 36.69
N GLN A 229 -19.88 19.47 36.66
CA GLN A 229 -20.66 19.22 35.43
C GLN A 229 -21.70 20.36 35.18
N PRO A 230 -22.83 20.23 34.40
CA PRO A 230 -23.33 21.36 33.61
C PRO A 230 -24.66 21.95 34.13
N SER A 231 -25.13 23.01 33.45
CA SER A 231 -26.43 23.64 33.75
C SER A 231 -27.27 23.89 32.49
N ALA A 232 -28.48 23.33 32.48
CA ALA A 232 -29.67 23.86 31.82
C ALA A 232 -30.64 24.38 32.94
N THR A 233 -31.82 24.98 32.75
CA THR A 233 -32.79 25.07 31.63
C THR A 233 -33.81 26.22 31.94
N VAL A 234 -34.73 26.56 31.02
CA VAL A 234 -36.10 27.17 31.29
C VAL A 234 -36.11 28.64 31.79
N ASP A 235 -37.06 29.55 31.48
CA ASP A 235 -38.24 29.63 30.58
C ASP A 235 -38.27 31.05 29.94
N GLY A 236 -39.02 31.44 28.89
CA GLY A 236 -40.51 31.52 28.75
C GLY A 236 -41.02 32.96 29.08
N PRO A 237 -42.10 33.54 28.47
CA PRO A 237 -43.09 33.01 27.52
C PRO A 237 -43.34 33.89 26.24
N GLY A 238 -44.36 33.53 25.44
CA GLY A 238 -45.08 34.39 24.46
C GLY A 238 -46.61 34.20 24.62
N PRO A 239 -47.51 34.31 23.61
CA PRO A 239 -47.50 34.99 22.30
C PRO A 239 -48.60 36.11 22.25
N PRO A 240 -49.24 36.52 21.12
CA PRO A 240 -50.29 35.74 20.41
C PRO A 240 -50.33 35.96 18.86
N ALA A 241 -51.38 35.47 18.17
CA ALA A 241 -51.50 35.51 16.69
C ALA A 241 -52.95 35.70 16.15
N SER A 242 -53.10 36.23 14.93
CA SER A 242 -54.27 36.15 13.99
C SER A 242 -53.89 36.81 12.65
N ARG A 243 -54.01 36.19 11.46
CA ARG A 243 -55.19 35.76 10.65
C ARG A 243 -55.95 36.91 9.94
N GLN A 244 -55.81 37.03 8.60
CA GLN A 244 -56.90 36.88 7.59
C GLN A 244 -56.45 37.08 6.11
N SER A 245 -57.31 36.66 5.18
CA SER A 245 -57.31 36.84 3.70
C SER A 245 -58.74 37.34 3.30
N PRO A 246 -59.23 37.47 2.03
CA PRO A 246 -58.79 36.91 0.73
C PRO A 246 -59.04 37.80 -0.55
N GLN A 247 -58.99 37.19 -1.75
CA GLN A 247 -59.58 37.60 -3.07
C GLN A 247 -59.00 38.88 -3.75
N ASP A 248 -58.97 39.10 -5.08
CA ASP A 248 -59.04 38.29 -6.34
C ASP A 248 -58.43 39.22 -7.48
N ALA A 249 -58.51 39.10 -8.83
CA ALA A 249 -59.30 38.32 -9.79
C ALA A 249 -58.65 38.25 -11.21
N LEU A 250 -59.25 37.44 -12.11
CA LEU A 250 -59.29 37.46 -13.60
C LEU A 250 -58.18 38.16 -14.45
N THR A 251 -57.61 37.41 -15.42
CA THR A 251 -57.99 37.48 -16.87
C THR A 251 -57.23 36.43 -17.72
N ALA A 252 -57.93 35.83 -18.70
CA ALA A 252 -57.42 34.97 -19.79
C ALA A 252 -58.47 34.99 -20.94
N PRO A 253 -58.31 34.28 -22.08
CA PRO A 253 -57.12 33.73 -22.74
C PRO A 253 -56.93 34.35 -24.16
N ASN A 254 -56.14 33.74 -25.05
CA ASN A 254 -56.27 33.97 -26.51
C ASN A 254 -56.02 32.68 -27.33
N PRO A 255 -57.04 32.11 -28.01
CA PRO A 255 -56.89 31.00 -28.93
C PRO A 255 -56.97 31.44 -30.40
N ALA A 256 -56.11 30.90 -31.27
CA ALA A 256 -56.27 30.99 -32.71
C ALA A 256 -55.76 29.73 -33.40
N ALA A 257 -56.67 28.99 -34.04
CA ALA A 257 -56.35 27.93 -34.98
C ALA A 257 -56.83 28.33 -36.38
N ARG A 258 -56.04 27.97 -37.39
CA ARG A 258 -56.47 27.60 -38.75
C ARG A 258 -55.53 26.47 -39.16
N ASP A 259 -56.02 25.26 -39.41
CA ASP A 259 -56.91 24.83 -40.50
C ASP A 259 -56.21 24.83 -41.86
N ALA A 260 -56.45 23.77 -42.61
CA ALA A 260 -55.72 23.40 -43.81
C ALA A 260 -56.45 23.84 -45.09
N GLU A 261 -55.72 23.89 -46.21
CA GLU A 261 -56.28 23.65 -47.53
C GLU A 261 -55.23 23.08 -48.49
N SER A 262 -55.67 22.10 -49.29
CA SER A 262 -55.09 21.56 -50.55
C SER A 262 -53.58 21.28 -50.62
#